data_AF-A0AAU1VKT1-F1
#
_entry.id   AF-A0AAU1VKT1-F1
#
_cell.length_a   1.000
_cell.length_b   1.000
_cell.length_c   1.000
_cell.angle_alpha   90.00
_cell.angle_beta   90.00
_cell.angle_gamma   90.00
#
_symmetry.space_group_name_H-M   'P 1'
#
loop_
_entity.id
_entity.type
_entity.pdbx_description
1 polymer ?
#
loop_
_entity_poly.entity_id
_entity_poly.type
_entity_poly.pdbx_seq_one_letter_code
_entity_poly.pdbx_strand_id
1 'polypeptide(L)' 'MSRPEIVLGFRGLCLVKPVDDDDWYMGSLYDDGSIDCWTPYGSLYEALRGL' A
#
# COMPACT_ATOMS: atom_id res chain seq x y z
N MET A 1 3.53 12.17 -7.92
CA MET A 1 2.75 11.14 -7.18
C MET A 1 2.80 9.89 -8.01
N SER A 2 3.41 8.82 -7.49
CA SER A 2 3.50 7.55 -8.20
C SER A 2 2.10 6.94 -8.24
N ARG A 3 1.65 6.56 -9.44
CA ARG A 3 0.34 5.94 -9.64
C ARG A 3 0.32 4.53 -9.02
N PRO A 4 -0.75 4.14 -8.32
CA PRO A 4 -0.89 2.77 -7.85
C PRO A 4 -1.12 1.82 -9.03
N GLU A 5 -0.41 0.70 -9.03
CA GLU A 5 -0.67 -0.43 -9.94
C GLU A 5 -1.64 -1.42 -9.28
N ILE A 6 -1.36 -1.76 -8.02
CA ILE A 6 -2.14 -2.70 -7.21
C ILE A 6 -2.42 -2.07 -5.85
N VAL A 7 -3.67 -2.20 -5.41
CA VAL A 7 -4.10 -1.81 -4.06
C VAL A 7 -4.81 -3.00 -3.41
N LEU A 8 -4.33 -3.42 -2.25
CA LEU A 8 -4.93 -4.45 -1.40
C LEU A 8 -5.48 -3.79 -0.13
N GLY A 9 -6.80 -3.69 -0.01
CA GLY A 9 -7.46 -3.10 1.17
C GLY A 9 -7.78 -4.15 2.24
N PHE A 10 -7.56 -3.80 3.52
CA PHE A 10 -7.92 -4.62 4.67
C PHE A 10 -8.30 -3.76 5.89
N ARG A 11 -9.59 -3.74 6.24
CA ARG A 11 -10.12 -3.09 7.47
C ARG A 11 -9.63 -1.65 7.71
N GLY A 12 -9.59 -0.82 6.65
CA GLY A 12 -9.13 0.59 6.73
C GLY A 12 -7.63 0.80 6.51
N LEU A 13 -6.85 -0.29 6.44
CA LEU A 13 -5.47 -0.28 5.96
C LEU A 13 -5.43 -0.68 4.48
N CYS A 14 -4.33 -0.35 3.83
CA CYS A 14 -4.01 -0.88 2.51
C CYS A 14 -2.52 -1.16 2.33
N LEU A 15 -2.24 -2.09 1.42
CA LEU A 15 -0.94 -2.26 0.80
C LEU A 15 -1.01 -1.78 -0.65
N VAL A 16 0.00 -1.04 -1.09
CA VAL A 16 0.06 -0.39 -2.41
C VAL A 16 1.37 -0.76 -3.09
N LYS A 17 1.27 -1.22 -4.34
CA LYS A 17 2.41 -1.38 -5.25
C LYS A 17 2.37 -0.27 -6.30
N PRO A 18 3.30 0.70 -6.29
CA PRO A 18 3.39 1.70 -7.34
C PRO A 18 3.87 1.08 -8.66
N VAL A 19 3.51 1.69 -9.79
CA VAL A 19 4.00 1.26 -11.11
C VAL A 19 5.52 1.47 -11.25
N ASP A 20 6.02 2.52 -10.62
CA ASP A 20 7.41 3.00 -10.82
C ASP A 20 8.35 2.61 -9.67
N ASP A 21 7.92 1.71 -8.77
CA ASP A 21 8.69 1.27 -7.61
C ASP A 21 8.38 -0.20 -7.30
N ASP A 22 9.41 -1.01 -7.08
CA ASP A 22 9.27 -2.42 -6.77
C ASP A 22 8.87 -2.71 -5.31
N ASP A 23 8.98 -1.70 -4.45
CA ASP A 23 8.59 -1.80 -3.06
C ASP A 23 7.07 -1.69 -2.86
N TRP A 24 6.60 -2.42 -1.85
CA TRP A 24 5.25 -2.33 -1.32
C TRP A 24 5.19 -1.30 -0.21
N TYR A 25 4.16 -0.48 -0.25
CA TYR A 25 3.89 0.55 0.74
C TYR A 25 2.67 0.17 1.55
N MET A 26 2.72 0.42 2.86
CA MET A 26 1.53 0.39 3.69
C MET A 26 0.94 1.79 3.81
N GLY A 27 -0.38 1.83 3.97
CA GLY A 27 -1.10 3.08 4.14
C GLY A 27 -2.48 2.89 4.74
N SER A 28 -3.20 4.00 4.87
CA SER A 28 -4.62 4.03 5.21
C SER A 28 -5.46 4.15 3.94
N LEU A 29 -6.57 3.41 3.90
CA LEU A 29 -7.58 3.51 2.86
C LEU A 29 -8.85 4.10 3.47
N TYR A 30 -9.21 5.30 3.02
CA TYR A 30 -10.36 6.04 3.51
C TYR A 30 -11.64 5.71 2.73
N ASP A 31 -12.80 6.03 3.30
CA ASP A 31 -14.12 5.72 2.71
C ASP A 31 -14.38 6.44 1.37
N ASP A 32 -13.68 7.54 1.11
CA ASP A 32 -13.72 8.26 -0.17
C ASP A 32 -12.81 7.63 -1.24
N GLY A 33 -12.13 6.52 -0.92
CA GLY A 33 -11.19 5.83 -1.78
C GLY A 33 -9.81 6.49 -1.85
N SER A 34 -9.56 7.55 -1.08
CA SER A 34 -8.24 8.14 -0.97
C SER A 34 -7.30 7.23 -0.18
N ILE A 35 -6.01 7.31 -0.52
CA ILE A 35 -4.95 6.48 0.03
C ILE A 35 -3.85 7.40 0.54
N ASP A 36 -3.38 7.13 1.76
CA ASP A 36 -2.22 7.80 2.35
C ASP A 36 -1.16 6.76 2.73
N CYS A 37 -0.04 6.75 2.01
CA CYS A 37 1.05 5.79 2.17
C CYS A 37 2.13 6.34 3.12
N TRP A 38 2.51 5.58 4.14
CA TRP A 38 3.42 6.06 5.18
C TRP A 38 4.79 5.38 5.24
N THR A 39 4.92 4.11 4.84
CA THR A 39 6.17 3.37 4.99
C THR A 39 6.34 2.32 3.90
N PRO A 40 7.54 2.20 3.31
CA PRO A 40 7.90 1.06 2.49
C PRO A 40 8.14 -0.16 3.38
N TYR A 41 7.69 -1.32 2.92
CA TYR A 41 7.91 -2.65 3.52
C TYR A 41 8.80 -3.54 2.63
N GLY A 42 9.17 -3.08 1.43
CA GLY A 42 9.93 -3.87 0.47
C GLY A 42 9.05 -4.89 -0.22
N SER A 43 9.23 -6.19 0.06
CA SER A 43 8.44 -7.24 -0.61
C SER A 43 7.01 -7.35 -0.06
N LEU A 44 6.11 -7.92 -0.87
CA LEU A 44 4.74 -8.24 -0.44
C LEU A 44 4.73 -9.15 0.80
N TYR A 45 5.66 -10.10 0.89
CA TYR A 45 5.75 -11.01 2.03
C TYR A 45 6.02 -10.27 3.34
N GLU A 46 6.96 -9.33 3.32
CA GLU A 46 7.26 -8.49 4.50
C GLU A 46 6.08 -7.58 4.85
N ALA A 47 5.43 -7.00 3.84
CA ALA A 47 4.25 -6.16 4.02
C ALA A 47 3.08 -6.90 4.65
N LEU A 48 2.83 -8.16 4.24
CA LEU A 48 1.78 -9.00 4.81
C LEU A 48 2.07 -9.44 6.25
N ARG A 49 3.34 -9.60 6.64
CA ARG A 49 3.70 -9.91 8.05
C ARG A 49 3.50 -8.72 9.00
N GLY A 50 3.39 -7.51 8.47
CA GLY A 50 3.18 -6.29 9.24
C GLY A 50 1.71 -5.93 9.49
N LEU A 51 0.76 -6.64 8.87
CA LEU A 51 -0.69 -6.51 9.10
C LEU A 51 -1.13 -7.28 10.36
#